data_AF-A0AAW8F3Q2-F1
#
_entry.id   AF-A0AAW8F3Q2-F1
#
_cell.length_a   1.000
_cell.length_b   1.000
_cell.length_c   1.000
_cell.angle_alpha   90.00
_cell.angle_beta   90.00
_cell.angle_gamma   90.00
#
_symmetry.space_group_name_H-M   'P 1'
#
loop_
_entity.id
_entity.type
_entity.pdbx_description
1 polymer ?
#
loop_
_entity_poly.entity_id
_entity_poly.type
_entity_poly.pdbx_seq_one_letter_code
_entity_poly.pdbx_strand_id
1 'polypeptide(L)'
;MAQIQAYANGAMRVNPSTGRECLIDAAILKALKTVVVDKNFSISISSLNRYCTNEQVGTGTASYHYRDGGGHAVDINRVNGVTATGSTPQDLALITAMFSALPAPAGLGQIGCGGRNVTVPSGWVQFKDGCNHNHFEYRGGPISVPIEDLDRSFSIATDGTLQAKTGMYQPIVNLRTDIVALDVDGTTTAAVDTAGNVWVQQGAFDSGWVGLAGGAKDVEVDGERFVVLKTDGTVIAKDGLYSTAWTTQLSGVDKIDADGGRLGVLKGGHLFVKEGNLWASWVDQGGGMTDFDLDGNRVGVISGGTAFVKEGDLYASWVTMRNGSRVELEGTRVAVLTPEGIVTVKEGNLWASWADLTGPGVSDFDLAGSRVAVVSGGSVLIKSGPLNAGWIGAYSNSKGVKLS
;
A
#
# COMPACT_ATOMS: atom_id res chain seq x y z
N MET A 1 -24.58 -1.35 -11.38
CA MET A 1 -23.54 -2.41 -11.19
C MET A 1 -22.21 -2.15 -11.90
N ALA A 2 -22.18 -1.61 -13.12
CA ALA A 2 -20.94 -1.52 -13.91
C ALA A 2 -19.78 -0.68 -13.30
N GLN A 3 -20.06 0.18 -12.31
CA GLN A 3 -19.04 0.96 -11.58
C GLN A 3 -18.38 0.13 -10.47
N ILE A 4 -19.16 -0.46 -9.57
CA ILE A 4 -18.65 -1.38 -8.53
C ILE A 4 -17.94 -2.58 -9.16
N GLN A 5 -18.47 -3.08 -10.28
CA GLN A 5 -17.86 -4.19 -11.00
C GLN A 5 -16.52 -3.82 -11.65
N ALA A 6 -16.34 -2.57 -12.08
CA ALA A 6 -15.03 -2.12 -12.56
C ALA A 6 -14.01 -2.13 -11.41
N TYR A 7 -14.37 -1.57 -10.26
CA TYR A 7 -13.55 -1.63 -9.04
C TYR A 7 -13.20 -3.06 -8.62
N ALA A 8 -14.18 -3.96 -8.60
CA ALA A 8 -13.96 -5.38 -8.27
C ALA A 8 -13.06 -6.10 -9.28
N ASN A 9 -13.02 -5.63 -10.53
CA ASN A 9 -12.18 -6.17 -11.59
C ASN A 9 -10.80 -5.47 -11.67
N GLY A 10 -10.44 -4.64 -10.68
CA GLY A 10 -9.17 -3.90 -10.67
C GLY A 10 -9.08 -2.76 -11.68
N ALA A 11 -10.21 -2.33 -12.26
CA ALA A 11 -10.27 -1.27 -13.26
C ALA A 11 -10.94 -0.02 -12.70
N MET A 12 -10.30 1.14 -12.83
CA MET A 12 -10.93 2.42 -12.49
C MET A 12 -11.63 3.01 -13.71
N ARG A 13 -12.90 3.38 -13.56
CA ARG A 13 -13.59 4.13 -14.62
C ARG A 13 -13.09 5.57 -14.62
N VAL A 14 -13.09 6.16 -15.82
CA VAL A 14 -12.70 7.55 -16.06
C VAL A 14 -13.91 8.29 -16.64
N ASN A 15 -14.13 9.51 -16.19
CA ASN A 15 -15.17 10.37 -16.73
C ASN A 15 -14.88 10.63 -18.22
N PRO A 16 -15.81 10.31 -19.13
CA PRO A 16 -15.56 10.35 -20.58
C PRO A 16 -15.34 11.77 -21.13
N SER A 17 -15.73 12.81 -20.39
CA SER A 17 -15.63 14.20 -20.81
C SER A 17 -14.44 14.93 -20.19
N THR A 18 -14.01 14.54 -18.99
CA THR A 18 -12.94 15.24 -18.25
C THR A 18 -11.65 14.45 -18.13
N GLY A 19 -11.66 13.14 -18.43
CA GLY A 19 -10.51 12.27 -18.25
C GLY A 19 -10.15 12.03 -16.77
N ARG A 20 -10.99 12.46 -15.82
CA ARG A 20 -10.76 12.26 -14.38
C ARG A 20 -11.22 10.90 -13.90
N GLU A 21 -10.44 10.31 -13.01
CA GLU A 21 -10.76 9.09 -12.28
C GLU A 21 -12.06 9.21 -11.48
N CYS A 22 -12.91 8.19 -11.57
CA CYS A 22 -14.23 8.16 -10.98
C CYS A 22 -14.25 7.48 -9.61
N LEU A 23 -13.83 8.18 -8.57
CA LEU A 23 -13.77 7.63 -7.21
C LEU A 23 -15.16 7.37 -6.61
N ILE A 24 -15.25 6.36 -5.73
CA ILE A 24 -16.38 6.18 -4.82
C ILE A 24 -15.87 6.52 -3.42
N ASP A 25 -16.64 7.32 -2.68
CA ASP A 25 -16.29 7.69 -1.32
C ASP A 25 -16.16 6.42 -0.47
N ALA A 26 -15.04 6.28 0.22
CA ALA A 26 -14.77 5.09 0.99
C ALA A 26 -15.78 4.94 2.16
N ALA A 27 -16.38 6.03 2.66
CA ALA A 27 -17.45 5.97 3.65
C ALA A 27 -18.67 5.24 3.11
N ILE A 28 -19.02 5.50 1.84
CA ILE A 28 -20.10 4.82 1.13
C ILE A 28 -19.72 3.34 0.93
N LEU A 29 -18.50 3.03 0.49
CA LEU A 29 -18.06 1.65 0.31
C LEU A 29 -18.07 0.86 1.63
N LYS A 30 -17.59 1.43 2.73
CA LYS A 30 -17.59 0.80 4.05
C LYS A 30 -19.02 0.56 4.56
N ALA A 31 -19.92 1.52 4.36
CA ALA A 31 -21.32 1.35 4.72
C ALA A 31 -21.97 0.22 3.91
N LEU A 32 -21.71 0.17 2.60
CA LEU A 32 -22.18 -0.91 1.71
C LEU A 32 -21.63 -2.27 2.12
N LYS A 33 -20.32 -2.38 2.42
CA LYS A 33 -19.71 -3.61 2.95
C LYS A 33 -20.39 -4.03 4.24
N THR A 34 -20.62 -3.09 5.16
CA THR A 34 -21.25 -3.40 6.45
C THR A 34 -22.66 -3.96 6.26
N VAL A 35 -23.49 -3.32 5.43
CA VAL A 35 -24.87 -3.80 5.25
C VAL A 35 -24.94 -5.09 4.42
N VAL A 36 -24.11 -5.25 3.39
CA VAL A 36 -24.14 -6.43 2.52
C VAL A 36 -23.43 -7.64 3.14
N VAL A 37 -22.20 -7.44 3.61
CA VAL A 37 -21.33 -8.53 4.09
C VAL A 37 -21.61 -8.83 5.57
N ASP A 38 -21.64 -7.81 6.42
CA ASP A 38 -21.72 -8.05 7.87
C ASP A 38 -23.16 -8.23 8.35
N LYS A 39 -24.13 -7.64 7.62
CA LYS A 39 -25.56 -7.70 7.96
C LYS A 39 -26.41 -8.45 6.94
N ASN A 40 -25.79 -9.10 5.95
CA ASN A 40 -26.42 -10.00 4.98
C ASN A 40 -27.60 -9.39 4.20
N PHE A 41 -27.59 -8.08 3.93
CA PHE A 41 -28.55 -7.49 3.01
C PHE A 41 -28.20 -7.83 1.55
N SER A 42 -29.18 -8.27 0.77
CA SER A 42 -29.08 -8.32 -0.68
C SER A 42 -29.62 -7.02 -1.28
N ILE A 43 -28.81 -6.29 -2.02
CA ILE A 43 -29.20 -4.98 -2.57
C ILE A 43 -28.96 -4.88 -4.08
N SER A 44 -29.74 -4.05 -4.76
CA SER A 44 -29.47 -3.60 -6.13
C SER A 44 -29.21 -2.09 -6.13
N ILE A 45 -28.04 -1.69 -6.63
CA ILE A 45 -27.63 -0.29 -6.71
C ILE A 45 -27.96 0.24 -8.10
N SER A 46 -28.85 1.24 -8.14
CA SER A 46 -29.28 1.94 -9.35
C SER A 46 -28.39 3.12 -9.70
N SER A 47 -27.79 3.79 -8.71
CA SER A 47 -26.86 4.90 -8.95
C SER A 47 -25.80 5.00 -7.87
N LEU A 48 -24.61 5.47 -8.25
CA LEU A 48 -23.46 5.60 -7.34
C LEU A 48 -22.64 6.86 -7.69
N ASN A 49 -21.89 6.85 -8.80
CA ASN A 49 -21.16 8.03 -9.27
C ASN A 49 -21.71 8.50 -10.62
N ARG A 50 -22.63 9.46 -10.61
CA ARG A 50 -23.22 10.05 -11.83
C ARG A 50 -22.27 10.99 -12.56
N TYR A 51 -21.29 11.60 -11.86
CA TYR A 51 -20.19 12.32 -12.51
C TYR A 51 -19.50 11.39 -13.52
N CYS A 52 -19.25 10.15 -13.13
CA CYS A 52 -18.56 9.17 -13.97
C CYS A 52 -19.33 8.74 -15.23
N THR A 53 -20.66 8.70 -15.16
CA THR A 53 -21.51 8.38 -16.32
C THR A 53 -21.90 9.62 -17.11
N ASN A 54 -21.47 10.81 -16.68
CA ASN A 54 -21.93 12.10 -17.18
C ASN A 54 -23.47 12.23 -17.17
N GLU A 55 -24.12 11.55 -16.22
CA GLU A 55 -25.56 11.56 -16.08
C GLU A 55 -25.99 12.73 -15.20
N GLN A 56 -26.71 13.70 -15.76
CA GLN A 56 -27.19 14.86 -15.04
C GLN A 56 -28.71 14.78 -14.89
N VAL A 57 -29.17 14.40 -13.71
CA VAL A 57 -30.60 14.39 -13.35
C VAL A 57 -30.79 15.02 -11.96
N GLY A 58 -32.02 15.40 -11.62
CA GLY A 58 -32.31 16.02 -10.33
C GLY A 58 -31.65 17.40 -10.18
N THR A 59 -30.97 17.64 -9.05
CA THR A 59 -30.24 18.90 -8.76
C THR A 59 -28.95 19.08 -9.57
N GLY A 60 -28.71 18.21 -10.57
CA GLY A 60 -27.61 18.33 -11.52
C GLY A 60 -26.25 18.22 -10.83
N THR A 61 -25.35 19.16 -11.12
CA THR A 61 -23.97 19.14 -10.63
C THR A 61 -23.82 19.35 -9.12
N ALA A 62 -24.90 19.77 -8.43
CA ALA A 62 -24.92 19.94 -6.98
C ALA A 62 -25.21 18.63 -6.22
N SER A 63 -25.67 17.58 -6.91
CA SER A 63 -25.95 16.26 -6.30
C SER A 63 -24.68 15.62 -5.76
N TYR A 64 -24.74 14.91 -4.63
CA TYR A 64 -23.63 14.11 -4.08
C TYR A 64 -23.22 12.92 -4.99
N HIS A 65 -24.06 12.56 -5.96
CA HIS A 65 -23.63 11.66 -7.03
C HIS A 65 -22.70 12.31 -8.05
N TYR A 66 -22.61 13.64 -8.09
CA TYR A 66 -21.94 14.40 -9.15
C TYR A 66 -20.88 15.41 -8.65
N ARG A 67 -21.21 16.19 -7.61
CA ARG A 67 -20.32 17.22 -7.06
C ARG A 67 -19.00 16.61 -6.60
N ASP A 68 -17.95 17.44 -6.61
CA ASP A 68 -16.63 17.10 -6.06
C ASP A 68 -15.99 15.81 -6.65
N GLY A 69 -16.40 15.40 -7.86
CA GLY A 69 -15.93 14.17 -8.53
C GLY A 69 -16.92 12.99 -8.44
N GLY A 70 -18.02 13.18 -7.72
CA GLY A 70 -19.09 12.20 -7.54
C GLY A 70 -18.69 11.02 -6.64
N GLY A 71 -19.62 10.09 -6.45
CA GLY A 71 -19.38 8.90 -5.65
C GLY A 71 -19.61 9.08 -4.14
N HIS A 72 -20.19 10.20 -3.72
CA HIS A 72 -20.54 10.47 -2.32
C HIS A 72 -21.98 10.08 -1.96
N ALA A 73 -22.70 9.43 -2.89
CA ALA A 73 -24.07 8.99 -2.68
C ALA A 73 -24.34 7.64 -3.32
N VAL A 74 -25.40 6.96 -2.86
CA VAL A 74 -25.85 5.68 -3.38
C VAL A 74 -27.38 5.62 -3.44
N ASP A 75 -27.89 5.20 -4.60
CA ASP A 75 -29.30 4.90 -4.81
C ASP A 75 -29.50 3.39 -4.87
N ILE A 76 -30.35 2.86 -3.99
CA ILE A 76 -30.64 1.42 -3.87
C ILE A 76 -32.10 1.17 -4.25
N ASN A 77 -32.33 0.51 -5.38
CA ASN A 77 -33.67 0.28 -5.93
C ASN A 77 -34.26 -1.11 -5.61
N ARG A 78 -33.49 -1.99 -4.97
CA ARG A 78 -34.00 -3.29 -4.48
C ARG A 78 -33.31 -3.67 -3.17
N VAL A 79 -34.08 -4.19 -2.21
CA VAL A 79 -33.60 -4.64 -0.90
C VAL A 79 -34.22 -5.99 -0.56
N ASN A 80 -33.39 -7.00 -0.28
CA ASN A 80 -33.76 -8.38 0.01
C ASN A 80 -34.80 -8.93 -0.99
N GLY A 81 -34.56 -8.62 -2.26
CA GLY A 81 -35.41 -9.04 -3.35
C GLY A 81 -36.74 -8.30 -3.51
N VAL A 82 -36.94 -7.18 -2.81
CA VAL A 82 -38.15 -6.33 -2.93
C VAL A 82 -37.77 -5.00 -3.57
N THR A 83 -38.56 -4.55 -4.55
CA THR A 83 -38.36 -3.24 -5.18
C THR A 83 -38.56 -2.13 -4.15
N ALA A 84 -37.58 -1.24 -4.04
CA ALA A 84 -37.60 -0.17 -3.06
C ALA A 84 -38.71 0.85 -3.38
N THR A 85 -39.41 1.28 -2.35
CA THR A 85 -40.37 2.40 -2.42
C THR A 85 -39.98 3.54 -1.50
N GLY A 86 -38.81 3.43 -0.84
CA GLY A 86 -38.46 4.22 0.34
C GLY A 86 -39.30 3.88 1.58
N SER A 87 -40.29 2.99 1.43
CA SER A 87 -41.35 2.81 2.41
C SER A 87 -41.58 1.35 2.84
N THR A 88 -41.02 0.37 2.14
CA THR A 88 -41.25 -1.06 2.45
C THR A 88 -40.62 -1.44 3.81
N PRO A 89 -41.01 -2.59 4.40
CA PRO A 89 -40.32 -3.12 5.58
C PRO A 89 -38.82 -3.36 5.34
N GLN A 90 -38.44 -3.78 4.12
CA GLN A 90 -37.05 -3.98 3.72
C GLN A 90 -36.30 -2.65 3.63
N ASP A 91 -36.94 -1.61 3.09
CA ASP A 91 -36.40 -0.25 3.06
C ASP A 91 -36.11 0.25 4.48
N LEU A 92 -37.05 0.07 5.43
CA LEU A 92 -36.84 0.47 6.82
C LEU A 92 -35.67 -0.26 7.49
N ALA A 93 -35.58 -1.57 7.28
CA ALA A 93 -34.52 -2.38 7.84
C ALA A 93 -33.15 -1.90 7.32
N LEU A 94 -33.05 -1.64 6.01
CA LEU A 94 -31.84 -1.10 5.40
C LEU A 94 -31.52 0.31 5.91
N ILE A 95 -32.50 1.22 5.98
CA ILE A 95 -32.32 2.58 6.49
C ILE A 95 -31.77 2.54 7.92
N THR A 96 -32.35 1.71 8.78
CA THR A 96 -31.89 1.53 10.16
C THR A 96 -30.46 0.97 10.21
N ALA A 97 -30.15 -0.01 9.35
CA ALA A 97 -28.80 -0.55 9.26
C ALA A 97 -27.79 0.50 8.78
N MET A 98 -28.17 1.34 7.82
CA MET A 98 -27.35 2.41 7.26
C MET A 98 -27.07 3.54 8.27
N PHE A 99 -27.99 3.85 9.17
CA PHE A 99 -27.73 4.82 10.25
C PHE A 99 -26.55 4.44 11.14
N SER A 100 -26.31 3.13 11.33
CA SER A 100 -25.15 2.63 12.06
C SER A 100 -23.90 2.42 11.18
N ALA A 101 -24.08 2.32 9.86
CA ALA A 101 -23.00 1.95 8.93
C ALA A 101 -22.36 3.15 8.25
N LEU A 102 -23.14 4.20 7.96
CA LEU A 102 -22.67 5.42 7.32
C LEU A 102 -22.42 6.51 8.37
N PRO A 103 -21.20 7.08 8.45
CA PRO A 103 -20.89 8.10 9.46
C PRO A 103 -21.61 9.42 9.19
N ALA A 104 -21.95 10.14 10.25
CA ALA A 104 -22.35 11.55 10.15
C ALA A 104 -21.12 12.43 9.85
N PRO A 105 -21.27 13.56 9.13
CA PRO A 105 -22.54 14.08 8.63
C PRO A 105 -23.01 13.36 7.36
N ALA A 106 -24.30 13.01 7.30
CA ALA A 106 -24.88 12.21 6.22
C ALA A 106 -26.32 12.62 5.91
N GLY A 107 -26.87 12.10 4.82
CA GLY A 107 -28.19 12.43 4.30
C GLY A 107 -29.02 11.21 3.94
N LEU A 108 -30.33 11.29 4.16
CA LEU A 108 -31.33 10.32 3.74
C LEU A 108 -32.41 11.00 2.89
N GLY A 109 -32.60 10.53 1.65
CA GLY A 109 -33.53 11.11 0.68
C GLY A 109 -34.98 10.60 0.76
N GLN A 110 -35.40 9.97 1.85
CA GLN A 110 -36.69 9.24 1.91
C GLN A 110 -37.84 9.99 2.60
N ILE A 111 -37.74 11.31 2.82
CA ILE A 111 -38.79 12.04 3.54
C ILE A 111 -40.13 11.98 2.79
N GLY A 112 -41.21 11.64 3.50
CA GLY A 112 -42.57 11.56 2.93
C GLY A 112 -42.88 10.30 2.12
N CYS A 113 -41.94 9.36 1.93
CA CYS A 113 -42.23 8.11 1.24
C CYS A 113 -43.11 7.18 2.10
N GLY A 114 -44.27 6.78 1.55
CA GLY A 114 -45.26 5.96 2.27
C GLY A 114 -46.05 6.72 3.35
N GLY A 115 -46.13 8.05 3.26
CA GLY A 115 -46.89 8.88 4.21
C GLY A 115 -46.25 9.00 5.59
N ARG A 116 -44.97 8.65 5.71
CA ARG A 116 -44.22 8.61 6.97
C ARG A 116 -42.94 9.43 6.87
N ASN A 117 -42.48 9.91 8.03
CA ASN A 117 -41.16 10.51 8.21
C ASN A 117 -40.36 9.63 9.17
N VAL A 118 -39.19 9.17 8.71
CA VAL A 118 -38.25 8.43 9.57
C VAL A 118 -37.58 9.44 10.50
N THR A 119 -37.24 9.07 11.73
CA THR A 119 -36.36 9.90 12.56
C THR A 119 -34.92 9.56 12.24
N VAL A 120 -34.10 10.56 11.88
CA VAL A 120 -32.66 10.36 11.63
C VAL A 120 -31.81 10.64 12.87
N PRO A 121 -30.64 10.01 13.00
CA PRO A 121 -29.68 10.29 14.08
C PRO A 121 -29.15 11.73 14.06
N SER A 122 -28.49 12.14 15.15
CA SER A 122 -27.77 13.42 15.19
C SER A 122 -26.72 13.51 14.08
N GLY A 123 -26.58 14.69 13.46
CA GLY A 123 -25.66 14.93 12.35
C GLY A 123 -26.14 14.39 10.99
N TRP A 124 -27.29 13.72 10.94
CA TRP A 124 -27.95 13.38 9.69
C TRP A 124 -29.00 14.42 9.32
N VAL A 125 -29.22 14.56 8.01
CA VAL A 125 -30.31 15.37 7.46
C VAL A 125 -31.23 14.53 6.59
N GLN A 126 -32.48 14.96 6.48
CA GLN A 126 -33.43 14.39 5.54
C GLN A 126 -33.82 15.40 4.48
N PHE A 127 -34.11 14.89 3.29
CA PHE A 127 -34.62 15.67 2.18
C PHE A 127 -35.50 14.77 1.30
N LYS A 128 -36.21 15.41 0.38
CA LYS A 128 -37.14 14.76 -0.53
C LYS A 128 -36.41 14.26 -1.76
N ASP A 129 -36.53 12.96 -2.02
CA ASP A 129 -36.13 12.29 -3.25
C ASP A 129 -37.26 11.37 -3.77
N GLY A 130 -37.03 10.71 -4.89
CA GLY A 130 -37.95 9.78 -5.51
C GLY A 130 -38.18 8.54 -4.65
N CYS A 131 -39.45 8.22 -4.39
CA CYS A 131 -39.85 7.01 -3.65
C CYS A 131 -39.76 5.71 -4.49
N ASN A 132 -38.77 5.61 -5.36
CA ASN A 132 -38.47 4.42 -6.19
C ASN A 132 -37.07 3.85 -5.90
N HIS A 133 -36.34 4.41 -4.94
CA HIS A 133 -35.07 3.94 -4.41
C HIS A 133 -34.91 4.40 -2.96
N ASN A 134 -33.91 3.86 -2.25
CA ASN A 134 -33.38 4.45 -1.02
C ASN A 134 -32.11 5.23 -1.36
N HIS A 135 -32.13 6.54 -1.13
CA HIS A 135 -31.01 7.43 -1.32
C HIS A 135 -30.27 7.67 -0.01
N PHE A 136 -28.97 7.42 -0.01
CA PHE A 136 -28.06 7.77 1.07
C PHE A 136 -26.89 8.57 0.53
N GLU A 137 -26.49 9.62 1.24
CA GLU A 137 -25.34 10.43 0.87
C GLU A 137 -24.47 10.75 2.07
N TYR A 138 -23.16 10.74 1.86
CA TYR A 138 -22.19 11.18 2.83
C TYR A 138 -21.87 12.66 2.61
N ARG A 139 -22.00 13.47 3.66
CA ARG A 139 -21.93 14.93 3.58
C ARG A 139 -20.68 15.53 4.23
N GLY A 140 -19.83 14.72 4.85
CA GLY A 140 -18.61 15.23 5.45
C GLY A 140 -17.50 15.43 4.43
N GLY A 141 -16.38 16.00 4.89
CA GLY A 141 -15.14 15.91 4.13
C GLY A 141 -14.71 14.45 3.98
N PRO A 142 -13.79 14.13 3.05
CA PRO A 142 -13.32 12.77 2.83
C PRO A 142 -13.05 12.12 4.19
N ILE A 143 -13.84 11.09 4.53
CA ILE A 143 -13.46 10.28 5.67
C ILE A 143 -12.14 9.69 5.24
N SER A 144 -11.09 9.96 6.01
CA SER A 144 -9.97 9.03 6.10
C SER A 144 -10.59 7.74 6.60
N VAL A 145 -11.19 6.97 5.69
CA VAL A 145 -11.63 5.64 6.00
C VAL A 145 -10.38 5.00 6.55
N PRO A 146 -10.44 4.46 7.77
CA PRO A 146 -9.53 3.40 8.07
C PRO A 146 -9.94 2.31 7.08
N ILE A 147 -9.35 2.35 5.88
CA ILE A 147 -8.60 1.19 5.45
C ILE A 147 -7.76 0.90 6.68
N GLU A 148 -7.58 -0.33 7.06
CA GLU A 148 -6.32 -0.60 7.72
C GLU A 148 -5.22 -0.12 6.75
N ASP A 149 -4.87 1.17 6.82
CA ASP A 149 -3.57 1.73 6.48
C ASP A 149 -2.69 1.31 7.67
N LEU A 150 -2.72 0.02 8.00
CA LEU A 150 -1.72 -0.64 8.82
C LEU A 150 -0.39 -0.56 8.11
N ASP A 151 -0.40 -0.35 6.79
CA ASP A 151 0.63 0.11 5.90
C ASP A 151 1.52 1.19 6.56
N ARG A 152 2.61 0.72 7.16
CA ARG A 152 3.57 1.57 7.84
C ARG A 152 4.46 2.22 6.80
N SER A 153 4.93 3.41 7.12
CA SER A 153 6.01 4.03 6.37
C SER A 153 7.04 4.56 7.36
N PHE A 154 8.28 4.57 6.91
CA PHE A 154 9.43 4.94 7.71
C PHE A 154 10.32 5.88 6.91
N SER A 155 10.97 6.79 7.63
CA SER A 155 12.01 7.64 7.09
C SER A 155 13.19 7.64 8.05
N ILE A 156 14.40 7.53 7.49
CA ILE A 156 15.61 7.85 8.22
C ILE A 156 15.95 9.30 7.89
N ALA A 157 15.84 10.18 8.89
CA ALA A 157 16.25 11.57 8.78
C ALA A 157 17.77 11.70 8.61
N THR A 158 18.22 12.83 8.09
CA THR A 158 19.64 13.12 7.86
C THR A 158 20.47 13.08 9.15
N ASP A 159 19.86 13.38 10.29
CA ASP A 159 20.47 13.31 11.62
C ASP A 159 20.47 11.90 12.25
N GLY A 160 19.88 10.89 11.58
CA GLY A 160 19.75 9.53 12.09
C GLY A 160 18.43 9.24 12.81
N THR A 161 17.50 10.19 12.87
CA THR A 161 16.17 9.96 13.45
C THR A 161 15.34 9.02 12.59
N LEU A 162 14.91 7.91 13.18
CA LEU A 162 13.90 7.01 12.60
C LEU A 162 12.50 7.59 12.89
N GLN A 163 11.88 8.09 11.83
CA GLN A 163 10.52 8.61 11.81
C GLN A 163 9.58 7.56 11.23
N ALA A 164 8.36 7.45 11.76
CA ALA A 164 7.38 6.49 11.28
C ALA A 164 5.95 7.04 11.32
N LYS A 165 5.08 6.45 10.51
CA LYS A 165 3.63 6.70 10.50
C LYS A 165 2.86 5.38 10.35
N THR A 166 1.79 5.20 11.11
CA THR A 166 0.83 4.09 11.00
C THR A 166 -0.25 4.42 9.96
N GLY A 167 0.18 4.95 8.82
CA GLY A 167 -0.68 5.43 7.75
C GLY A 167 -0.37 6.87 7.30
N MET A 168 -0.68 7.18 6.06
CA MET A 168 -0.16 8.35 5.34
C MET A 168 -0.50 9.70 6.01
N TYR A 169 -1.71 9.80 6.56
CA TYR A 169 -2.24 11.00 7.21
C TYR A 169 -2.05 11.02 8.75
N GLN A 170 -1.44 9.98 9.31
CA GLN A 170 -1.16 9.92 10.74
C GLN A 170 0.01 10.84 11.10
N PRO A 171 0.07 11.33 12.34
CA PRO A 171 1.21 12.12 12.81
C PRO A 171 2.50 11.30 12.76
N ILE A 172 3.61 12.00 12.54
CA ILE A 172 4.95 11.39 12.62
C ILE A 172 5.23 11.00 14.08
N VAL A 173 5.71 9.78 14.27
CA VAL A 173 6.28 9.29 15.52
C VAL A 173 7.78 9.11 15.33
N ASN A 174 8.59 9.68 16.24
CA ASN A 174 10.03 9.42 16.26
C ASN A 174 10.28 8.19 17.13
N LEU A 175 10.80 7.12 16.55
CA LEU A 175 11.05 5.86 17.25
C LEU A 175 12.43 5.86 17.92
N ARG A 176 13.44 6.37 17.21
CA ARG A 176 14.86 6.40 17.63
C ARG A 176 15.59 7.56 16.94
N THR A 177 16.74 7.97 17.46
CA THR A 177 17.54 9.10 16.95
C THR A 177 18.92 8.71 16.43
N ASP A 178 19.19 7.42 16.36
CA ASP A 178 20.53 6.85 16.21
C ASP A 178 20.60 5.79 15.11
N ILE A 179 19.71 5.81 14.11
CA ILE A 179 19.60 4.74 13.10
C ILE A 179 20.41 5.02 11.83
N VAL A 180 21.06 3.98 11.31
CA VAL A 180 21.86 4.02 10.07
C VAL A 180 21.37 3.07 8.99
N ALA A 181 20.73 1.97 9.35
CA ALA A 181 20.11 1.01 8.42
C ALA A 181 18.79 0.49 9.02
N LEU A 182 17.87 0.09 8.15
CA LEU A 182 16.50 -0.27 8.51
C LEU A 182 15.97 -1.26 7.48
N ASP A 183 15.29 -2.28 7.98
CA ASP A 183 14.41 -3.09 7.17
C ASP A 183 13.12 -3.47 7.92
N VAL A 184 12.05 -3.73 7.18
CA VAL A 184 10.69 -3.86 7.70
C VAL A 184 9.91 -4.93 6.95
N ASP A 185 9.18 -5.75 7.71
CA ASP A 185 8.23 -6.71 7.15
C ASP A 185 6.98 -6.77 8.05
N GLY A 186 5.82 -6.50 7.46
CA GLY A 186 4.52 -6.48 8.11
C GLY A 186 4.46 -5.61 9.38
N THR A 187 4.62 -6.21 10.55
CA THR A 187 4.66 -5.48 11.84
C THR A 187 6.02 -5.51 12.52
N THR A 188 7.01 -6.13 11.91
CA THR A 188 8.40 -6.19 12.38
C THR A 188 9.19 -5.02 11.82
N THR A 189 10.03 -4.42 12.64
CA THR A 189 10.95 -3.34 12.28
C THR A 189 12.31 -3.70 12.84
N ALA A 190 13.28 -3.95 11.96
CA ALA A 190 14.65 -4.24 12.31
C ALA A 190 15.54 -3.06 11.94
N ALA A 191 16.35 -2.56 12.87
CA ALA A 191 17.16 -1.37 12.66
C ALA A 191 18.57 -1.54 13.23
N VAL A 192 19.55 -0.95 12.54
CA VAL A 192 20.93 -0.84 13.00
C VAL A 192 21.17 0.56 13.53
N ASP A 193 21.66 0.66 14.77
CA ASP A 193 22.05 1.93 15.35
C ASP A 193 23.48 2.37 14.95
N THR A 194 23.83 3.62 15.25
CA THR A 194 25.15 4.22 14.96
C THR A 194 26.32 3.54 15.69
N ALA A 195 26.05 2.74 16.74
CA ALA A 195 27.05 1.92 17.42
C ALA A 195 27.15 0.50 16.82
N GLY A 196 26.34 0.19 15.80
CA GLY A 196 26.29 -1.10 15.13
C GLY A 196 25.50 -2.15 15.89
N ASN A 197 24.60 -1.78 16.79
CA ASN A 197 23.67 -2.73 17.42
C ASN A 197 22.41 -2.90 16.58
N VAL A 198 21.94 -4.14 16.47
CA VAL A 198 20.68 -4.49 15.81
C VAL A 198 19.57 -4.52 16.85
N TRP A 199 18.51 -3.77 16.57
CA TRP A 199 17.30 -3.68 17.39
C TRP A 199 16.09 -4.11 16.58
N VAL A 200 15.17 -4.83 17.22
CA VAL A 200 13.90 -5.24 16.62
C VAL A 200 12.71 -4.80 17.46
N GLN A 201 11.72 -4.20 16.82
CA GLN A 201 10.41 -3.88 17.39
C GLN A 201 9.35 -4.68 16.61
N GLN A 202 8.39 -5.29 17.32
CA GLN A 202 7.27 -6.01 16.70
C GLN A 202 5.94 -5.42 17.18
N GLY A 203 5.01 -5.25 16.25
CA GLY A 203 3.67 -4.74 16.53
C GLY A 203 3.59 -3.21 16.47
N ALA A 204 2.91 -2.63 17.47
CA ALA A 204 2.69 -1.18 17.54
C ALA A 204 4.00 -0.43 17.87
N PHE A 205 4.08 0.84 17.46
CA PHE A 205 5.27 1.69 17.63
C PHE A 205 5.64 2.03 19.08
N ASP A 206 4.74 1.79 20.03
CA ASP A 206 5.00 1.90 21.47
C ASP A 206 5.50 0.60 22.10
N SER A 207 5.64 -0.48 21.31
CA SER A 207 6.21 -1.75 21.76
C SER A 207 7.71 -1.59 22.05
N GLY A 208 8.23 -2.39 22.99
CA GLY A 208 9.65 -2.36 23.34
C GLY A 208 10.56 -2.86 22.23
N TRP A 209 11.79 -2.31 22.18
CA TRP A 209 12.85 -2.80 21.30
C TRP A 209 13.63 -3.95 21.96
N VAL A 210 13.92 -4.99 21.18
CA VAL A 210 14.75 -6.14 21.56
C VAL A 210 16.10 -6.03 20.85
N GLY A 211 17.20 -6.04 21.61
CA GLY A 211 18.55 -6.07 21.02
C GLY A 211 18.91 -7.49 20.57
N LEU A 212 19.44 -7.64 19.35
CA LEU A 212 19.68 -8.94 18.72
C LEU A 212 21.15 -9.26 18.41
N ALA A 213 21.93 -8.27 17.98
CA ALA A 213 23.32 -8.44 17.58
C ALA A 213 24.09 -7.12 17.70
N GLY A 214 25.42 -7.19 17.67
CA GLY A 214 26.32 -6.03 17.62
C GLY A 214 27.34 -6.16 16.48
N GLY A 215 27.97 -5.04 16.12
CA GLY A 215 28.92 -4.96 15.02
C GLY A 215 28.27 -5.06 13.63
N ALA A 216 27.01 -4.66 13.50
CA ALA A 216 26.26 -4.65 12.26
C ALA A 216 26.46 -3.34 11.48
N LYS A 217 26.34 -3.43 10.15
CA LYS A 217 26.15 -2.28 9.25
C LYS A 217 24.82 -2.35 8.48
N ASP A 218 24.20 -3.53 8.41
CA ASP A 218 22.94 -3.75 7.71
C ASP A 218 22.11 -4.87 8.36
N VAL A 219 20.81 -4.87 8.11
CA VAL A 219 19.86 -5.86 8.62
C VAL A 219 18.71 -6.05 7.64
N GLU A 220 18.23 -7.28 7.49
CA GLU A 220 17.05 -7.64 6.70
C GLU A 220 16.12 -8.55 7.51
N VAL A 221 14.81 -8.45 7.28
CA VAL A 221 13.78 -9.25 7.94
C VAL A 221 12.72 -9.77 6.95
N ASP A 222 12.47 -11.08 6.99
CA ASP A 222 11.40 -11.75 6.24
C ASP A 222 10.68 -12.73 7.19
N GLY A 223 9.47 -12.36 7.60
CA GLY A 223 8.68 -13.06 8.61
C GLY A 223 9.43 -13.19 9.93
N GLU A 224 9.86 -14.43 10.24
CA GLU A 224 10.66 -14.73 11.43
C GLU A 224 12.17 -14.80 11.16
N ARG A 225 12.62 -14.65 9.91
CA ARG A 225 14.03 -14.68 9.54
C ARG A 225 14.66 -13.31 9.77
N PHE A 226 15.75 -13.29 10.52
CA PHE A 226 16.58 -12.10 10.72
C PHE A 226 17.96 -12.34 10.15
N VAL A 227 18.43 -11.43 9.31
CA VAL A 227 19.73 -11.49 8.64
C VAL A 227 20.51 -10.24 8.99
N VAL A 228 21.75 -10.40 9.44
CA VAL A 228 22.60 -9.28 9.85
C VAL A 228 23.90 -9.34 9.08
N LEU A 229 24.22 -8.23 8.42
CA LEU A 229 25.52 -8.02 7.79
C LEU A 229 26.42 -7.24 8.74
N LYS A 230 27.49 -7.88 9.17
CA LYS A 230 28.49 -7.28 10.05
C LYS A 230 29.41 -6.32 9.30
N THR A 231 30.02 -5.40 10.06
CA THR A 231 31.00 -4.44 9.55
C THR A 231 32.25 -5.12 8.96
N ASP A 232 32.58 -6.34 9.40
CA ASP A 232 33.66 -7.17 8.84
C ASP A 232 33.26 -7.97 7.58
N GLY A 233 32.02 -7.80 7.10
CA GLY A 233 31.47 -8.50 5.93
C GLY A 233 30.94 -9.90 6.24
N THR A 234 30.85 -10.30 7.51
CA THR A 234 30.21 -11.57 7.92
C THR A 234 28.69 -11.43 7.93
N VAL A 235 27.98 -12.36 7.29
CA VAL A 235 26.54 -12.50 7.39
C VAL A 235 26.20 -13.55 8.43
N ILE A 236 25.38 -13.20 9.40
CA ILE A 236 24.76 -14.13 10.34
C ILE A 236 23.24 -14.09 10.14
N ALA A 237 22.59 -15.24 10.29
CA ALA A 237 21.13 -15.33 10.20
C ALA A 237 20.56 -16.23 11.29
N LYS A 238 19.29 -16.03 11.63
CA LYS A 238 18.50 -16.90 12.51
C LYS A 238 17.04 -16.84 12.08
N ASP A 239 16.34 -17.95 12.28
CA ASP A 239 14.88 -18.03 12.14
C ASP A 239 14.28 -18.02 13.55
N GLY A 240 13.37 -17.09 13.85
CA GLY A 240 12.75 -16.86 15.15
C GLY A 240 13.42 -15.74 15.96
N LEU A 241 12.63 -14.94 16.69
CA LEU A 241 13.16 -13.81 17.48
C LEU A 241 13.89 -14.28 18.76
N TYR A 242 13.24 -15.12 19.56
CA TYR A 242 13.72 -15.53 20.88
C TYR A 242 14.36 -16.92 20.87
N SER A 243 15.40 -17.10 21.70
CA SER A 243 16.01 -18.41 22.01
C SER A 243 16.56 -19.24 20.83
N THR A 244 16.61 -18.69 19.62
CA THR A 244 17.25 -19.32 18.45
C THR A 244 18.66 -18.79 18.25
N ALA A 245 19.58 -19.70 17.95
CA ALA A 245 21.00 -19.38 17.78
C ALA A 245 21.26 -18.76 16.41
N TRP A 246 22.18 -17.79 16.39
CA TRP A 246 22.75 -17.27 15.15
C TRP A 246 23.59 -18.32 14.46
N THR A 247 23.48 -18.40 13.13
CA THR A 247 24.36 -19.20 12.28
C THR A 247 25.07 -18.30 11.29
N THR A 248 26.39 -18.47 11.15
CA THR A 248 27.16 -17.79 10.11
C THR A 248 26.77 -18.35 8.74
N GLN A 249 26.43 -17.45 7.82
CA GLN A 249 25.96 -17.79 6.47
C GLN A 249 27.08 -17.68 5.44
N LEU A 250 27.77 -16.54 5.41
CA LEU A 250 28.89 -16.26 4.50
C LEU A 250 29.77 -15.13 5.05
N SER A 251 30.98 -14.98 4.54
CA SER A 251 31.90 -13.88 4.87
C SER A 251 32.37 -13.13 3.62
N GLY A 252 32.81 -11.89 3.81
CA GLY A 252 33.23 -10.98 2.73
C GLY A 252 32.06 -10.52 1.87
N VAL A 253 30.90 -10.29 2.48
CA VAL A 253 29.67 -9.84 1.82
C VAL A 253 29.57 -8.31 1.86
N ASP A 254 29.08 -7.76 0.75
CA ASP A 254 28.94 -6.32 0.52
C ASP A 254 27.50 -5.85 0.79
N LYS A 255 26.50 -6.60 0.31
CA LYS A 255 25.05 -6.35 0.46
C LYS A 255 24.29 -7.65 0.75
N ILE A 256 23.22 -7.56 1.53
CA ILE A 256 22.28 -8.65 1.84
C ILE A 256 20.87 -8.28 1.37
N ASP A 257 20.02 -9.29 1.23
CA ASP A 257 18.56 -9.15 1.08
C ASP A 257 17.87 -10.48 1.43
N ALA A 258 16.64 -10.45 1.90
CA ALA A 258 15.85 -11.62 2.24
C ALA A 258 14.35 -11.35 2.06
N ASP A 259 13.70 -12.18 1.24
CA ASP A 259 12.24 -12.21 1.08
C ASP A 259 11.79 -13.59 0.57
N GLY A 260 10.54 -13.96 0.83
CA GLY A 260 9.92 -15.14 0.22
C GLY A 260 10.60 -16.45 0.58
N GLY A 261 11.26 -16.52 1.75
CA GLY A 261 12.07 -17.66 2.16
C GLY A 261 13.42 -17.78 1.45
N ARG A 262 13.82 -16.76 0.66
CA ARG A 262 15.15 -16.65 0.06
C ARG A 262 16.08 -15.82 0.92
N LEU A 263 17.37 -16.03 0.72
CA LEU A 263 18.43 -15.18 1.26
C LEU A 263 19.46 -14.98 0.17
N GLY A 264 19.73 -13.72 -0.16
CA GLY A 264 20.72 -13.30 -1.14
C GLY A 264 21.91 -12.59 -0.49
N VAL A 265 23.09 -12.77 -1.07
CA VAL A 265 24.32 -12.08 -0.67
C VAL A 265 25.10 -11.65 -1.91
N LEU A 266 25.45 -10.37 -1.98
CA LEU A 266 26.37 -9.85 -3.00
C LEU A 266 27.78 -9.81 -2.41
N LYS A 267 28.72 -10.50 -3.05
CA LYS A 267 30.12 -10.62 -2.59
C LYS A 267 31.07 -10.43 -3.76
N GLY A 268 31.85 -9.35 -3.74
CA GLY A 268 32.83 -9.07 -4.78
C GLY A 268 32.22 -9.04 -6.19
N GLY A 269 30.99 -8.54 -6.30
CA GLY A 269 30.23 -8.49 -7.55
C GLY A 269 29.58 -9.80 -7.99
N HIS A 270 29.67 -10.88 -7.21
CA HIS A 270 28.92 -12.12 -7.42
C HIS A 270 27.72 -12.21 -6.48
N LEU A 271 26.55 -12.53 -7.02
CA LEU A 271 25.35 -12.79 -6.23
C LEU A 271 25.21 -14.29 -5.98
N PHE A 272 25.03 -14.65 -4.72
CA PHE A 272 24.64 -16.00 -4.31
C PHE A 272 23.26 -15.92 -3.67
N VAL A 273 22.35 -16.80 -4.07
CA VAL A 273 21.00 -16.90 -3.48
C VAL A 273 20.77 -18.33 -3.03
N LYS A 274 20.19 -18.50 -1.84
CA LYS A 274 19.65 -19.78 -1.39
C LYS A 274 18.14 -19.66 -1.20
N GLU A 275 17.45 -20.78 -1.25
CA GLU A 275 16.01 -20.86 -1.07
C GLU A 275 15.67 -21.94 -0.03
N GLY A 276 14.77 -21.63 0.90
CA GLY A 276 14.36 -22.52 1.99
C GLY A 276 15.03 -22.19 3.32
N ASN A 277 15.48 -23.22 4.05
CA ASN A 277 16.07 -23.03 5.38
C ASN A 277 17.52 -22.50 5.33
N LEU A 278 18.06 -22.07 6.47
CA LEU A 278 19.41 -21.49 6.58
C LEU A 278 20.57 -22.44 6.22
N TRP A 279 20.32 -23.75 6.09
CA TRP A 279 21.29 -24.77 5.69
C TRP A 279 21.18 -25.16 4.21
N ALA A 280 20.23 -24.57 3.47
CA ALA A 280 20.13 -24.76 2.04
C ALA A 280 21.42 -24.31 1.33
N SER A 281 21.75 -25.02 0.27
CA SER A 281 22.91 -24.72 -0.57
C SER A 281 22.75 -23.37 -1.28
N TRP A 282 23.85 -22.64 -1.37
CA TRP A 282 23.93 -21.44 -2.20
C TRP A 282 23.91 -21.80 -3.69
N VAL A 283 23.18 -21.02 -4.48
CA VAL A 283 23.21 -21.05 -5.94
C VAL A 283 23.86 -19.76 -6.43
N ASP A 284 24.96 -19.89 -7.18
CA ASP A 284 25.63 -18.76 -7.84
C ASP A 284 24.74 -18.22 -8.98
N GLN A 285 24.39 -16.94 -8.89
CA GLN A 285 23.53 -16.25 -9.85
C GLN A 285 24.33 -15.56 -10.96
N GLY A 286 25.67 -15.53 -10.84
CA GLY A 286 26.60 -14.88 -11.76
C GLY A 286 27.36 -13.71 -11.14
N GLY A 287 28.30 -13.16 -11.92
CA GLY A 287 29.18 -12.05 -11.52
C GLY A 287 28.87 -10.74 -12.25
N GLY A 288 29.57 -9.67 -11.84
CA GLY A 288 29.44 -8.33 -12.43
C GLY A 288 28.21 -7.56 -11.98
N MET A 289 27.65 -7.91 -10.82
CA MET A 289 26.47 -7.26 -10.24
C MET A 289 26.88 -6.16 -9.26
N THR A 290 26.13 -5.07 -9.24
CA THR A 290 26.37 -3.93 -8.34
C THR A 290 25.24 -3.71 -7.35
N ASP A 291 24.08 -4.27 -7.63
CA ASP A 291 22.88 -4.18 -6.81
C ASP A 291 21.97 -5.38 -7.10
N PHE A 292 21.14 -5.75 -6.13
CA PHE A 292 20.16 -6.83 -6.26
C PHE A 292 19.02 -6.66 -5.27
N ASP A 293 17.92 -7.34 -5.56
CA ASP A 293 16.69 -7.35 -4.77
C ASP A 293 15.91 -8.66 -4.98
N LEU A 294 15.18 -9.11 -3.96
CA LEU A 294 14.43 -10.35 -3.86
C LEU A 294 12.97 -10.05 -3.50
N ASP A 295 12.04 -10.70 -4.21
CA ASP A 295 10.61 -10.67 -3.88
C ASP A 295 10.00 -12.00 -4.32
N GLY A 296 9.49 -12.78 -3.36
CA GLY A 296 8.94 -14.11 -3.56
C GLY A 296 9.85 -15.01 -4.40
N ASN A 297 9.38 -15.35 -5.60
CA ASN A 297 10.13 -16.18 -6.55
C ASN A 297 10.92 -15.37 -7.60
N ARG A 298 11.01 -14.04 -7.46
CA ARG A 298 11.75 -13.17 -8.35
C ARG A 298 13.14 -12.85 -7.80
N VAL A 299 14.05 -12.53 -8.72
CA VAL A 299 15.39 -12.01 -8.41
C VAL A 299 15.65 -10.87 -9.39
N GLY A 300 15.97 -9.69 -8.86
CA GLY A 300 16.35 -8.50 -9.59
C GLY A 300 17.83 -8.21 -9.38
N VAL A 301 18.53 -7.81 -10.44
CA VAL A 301 19.95 -7.43 -10.36
C VAL A 301 20.26 -6.24 -11.25
N ILE A 302 21.23 -5.43 -10.85
CA ILE A 302 21.91 -4.49 -11.73
C ILE A 302 23.25 -5.09 -12.13
N SER A 303 23.49 -5.26 -13.42
CA SER A 303 24.75 -5.71 -13.99
C SER A 303 25.14 -4.83 -15.18
N GLY A 304 26.36 -4.28 -15.16
CA GLY A 304 26.84 -3.38 -16.21
C GLY A 304 25.95 -2.15 -16.45
N GLY A 305 25.27 -1.64 -15.42
CA GLY A 305 24.34 -0.50 -15.52
C GLY A 305 22.98 -0.84 -16.15
N THR A 306 22.66 -2.13 -16.28
CA THR A 306 21.37 -2.62 -16.77
C THR A 306 20.69 -3.48 -15.71
N ALA A 307 19.40 -3.25 -15.50
CA ALA A 307 18.56 -4.08 -14.68
C ALA A 307 18.16 -5.36 -15.43
N PHE A 308 18.22 -6.48 -14.73
CA PHE A 308 17.73 -7.78 -15.18
C PHE A 308 16.84 -8.37 -14.08
N VAL A 309 15.75 -9.03 -14.49
CA VAL A 309 14.88 -9.75 -13.56
C VAL A 309 14.61 -11.13 -14.10
N LYS A 310 14.54 -12.10 -13.21
CA LYS A 310 13.99 -13.43 -13.50
C LYS A 310 12.87 -13.77 -12.54
N GLU A 311 12.01 -14.68 -12.96
CA GLU A 311 10.85 -15.13 -12.21
C GLU A 311 10.78 -16.66 -12.27
N GLY A 312 10.59 -17.29 -11.12
CA GLY A 312 10.53 -18.75 -10.99
C GLY A 312 11.66 -19.29 -10.10
N ASP A 313 12.17 -20.47 -10.44
CA ASP A 313 13.27 -21.07 -9.68
C ASP A 313 14.61 -20.30 -9.87
N LEU A 314 15.61 -20.64 -9.06
CA LEU A 314 16.94 -20.01 -9.11
C LEU A 314 17.73 -20.31 -10.40
N TYR A 315 17.22 -21.14 -11.31
CA TYR A 315 17.81 -21.45 -12.63
C TYR A 315 17.04 -20.80 -13.80
N ALA A 316 15.96 -20.06 -13.50
CA ALA A 316 15.20 -19.32 -14.50
C ALA A 316 16.10 -18.34 -15.28
N SER A 317 15.75 -18.11 -16.54
CA SER A 317 16.50 -17.21 -17.42
C SER A 317 16.26 -15.75 -17.06
N TRP A 318 17.30 -14.94 -17.16
CA TRP A 318 17.23 -13.50 -17.00
C TRP A 318 16.45 -12.84 -18.13
N VAL A 319 15.63 -11.86 -17.79
CA VAL A 319 14.97 -10.96 -18.73
C VAL A 319 15.56 -9.58 -18.56
N THR A 320 16.01 -8.97 -19.66
CA THR A 320 16.52 -7.60 -19.67
C THR A 320 15.40 -6.61 -19.40
N MET A 321 15.59 -5.72 -18.42
CA MET A 321 14.59 -4.73 -18.01
C MET A 321 14.84 -3.38 -18.69
N ARG A 322 15.83 -2.62 -18.22
CA ARG A 322 16.26 -1.31 -18.73
C ARG A 322 17.55 -0.87 -18.03
N ASN A 323 18.17 0.21 -18.52
CA ASN A 323 19.32 0.81 -17.83
C ASN A 323 18.92 1.38 -16.46
N GLY A 324 19.79 1.21 -15.46
CA GLY A 324 19.53 1.58 -14.07
C GLY A 324 20.74 1.44 -13.17
N SER A 325 20.66 2.09 -12.00
CA SER A 325 21.65 2.00 -10.92
C SER A 325 21.17 1.21 -9.71
N ARG A 326 19.84 1.10 -9.52
CA ARG A 326 19.19 0.27 -8.49
C ARG A 326 17.93 -0.39 -9.03
N VAL A 327 17.62 -1.59 -8.55
CA VAL A 327 16.38 -2.34 -8.83
C VAL A 327 15.67 -2.66 -7.53
N GLU A 328 14.34 -2.57 -7.52
CA GLU A 328 13.48 -3.05 -6.43
C GLU A 328 12.29 -3.81 -7.02
N LEU A 329 11.84 -4.84 -6.32
CA LEU A 329 10.74 -5.72 -6.67
C LEU A 329 9.68 -5.68 -5.58
N GLU A 330 8.43 -5.89 -5.96
CA GLU A 330 7.33 -6.02 -5.01
C GLU A 330 6.14 -6.66 -5.73
N GLY A 331 5.83 -7.90 -5.39
CA GLY A 331 4.87 -8.73 -6.10
C GLY A 331 5.05 -8.69 -7.62
N THR A 332 4.11 -8.06 -8.32
CA THR A 332 4.18 -7.96 -9.80
C THR A 332 4.96 -6.75 -10.32
N ARG A 333 5.41 -5.86 -9.44
CA ARG A 333 6.09 -4.62 -9.82
C ARG A 333 7.59 -4.83 -9.97
N VAL A 334 8.17 -4.11 -10.91
CA VAL A 334 9.62 -3.95 -11.06
C VAL A 334 9.88 -2.45 -11.14
N ALA A 335 10.66 -1.94 -10.20
CA ALA A 335 11.13 -0.57 -10.19
C ALA A 335 12.62 -0.50 -10.51
N VAL A 336 13.01 0.52 -11.25
CA VAL A 336 14.40 0.83 -11.56
C VAL A 336 14.64 2.31 -11.35
N LEU A 337 15.65 2.63 -10.55
CA LEU A 337 16.21 3.97 -10.44
C LEU A 337 17.24 4.17 -11.55
N THR A 338 17.04 5.18 -12.40
CA THR A 338 18.02 5.51 -13.44
C THR A 338 19.21 6.27 -12.86
N PRO A 339 20.37 6.31 -13.55
CA PRO A 339 21.51 7.14 -13.13
C PRO A 339 21.20 8.63 -12.97
N GLU A 340 20.17 9.14 -13.65
CA GLU A 340 19.68 10.53 -13.53
C GLU A 340 18.77 10.75 -12.30
N GLY A 341 18.51 9.71 -11.52
CA GLY A 341 17.64 9.75 -10.35
C GLY A 341 16.16 9.78 -10.71
N ILE A 342 15.75 9.04 -11.75
CA ILE A 342 14.34 8.87 -12.13
C ILE A 342 13.88 7.49 -11.66
N VAL A 343 12.79 7.42 -10.91
CA VAL A 343 12.16 6.14 -10.54
C VAL A 343 11.15 5.75 -11.61
N THR A 344 11.34 4.55 -12.15
CA THR A 344 10.53 4.04 -13.25
C THR A 344 10.01 2.67 -12.89
N VAL A 345 8.72 2.42 -13.10
CA VAL A 345 8.04 1.23 -12.59
C VAL A 345 7.18 0.62 -13.68
N LYS A 346 7.20 -0.70 -13.79
CA LYS A 346 6.18 -1.48 -14.51
C LYS A 346 5.37 -2.31 -13.52
N GLU A 347 4.16 -2.66 -13.91
CA GLU A 347 3.25 -3.49 -13.10
C GLU A 347 2.67 -4.61 -13.97
N GLY A 348 2.73 -5.84 -13.49
CA GLY A 348 2.26 -7.03 -14.18
C GLY A 348 3.38 -8.00 -14.55
N ASN A 349 3.33 -8.57 -15.76
CA ASN A 349 4.37 -9.47 -16.23
C ASN A 349 5.67 -8.71 -16.60
N LEU A 350 6.78 -9.43 -16.76
CA LEU A 350 8.11 -8.83 -17.03
C LEU A 350 8.19 -8.02 -18.34
N TRP A 351 7.23 -8.16 -19.26
CA TRP A 351 7.13 -7.42 -20.52
C TRP A 351 6.12 -6.27 -20.48
N ALA A 352 5.53 -5.98 -19.32
CA ALA A 352 4.63 -4.84 -19.16
C ALA A 352 5.34 -3.51 -19.47
N SER A 353 4.55 -2.54 -19.91
CA SER A 353 5.02 -1.19 -20.20
C SER A 353 5.53 -0.48 -18.94
N TRP A 354 6.57 0.33 -19.11
CA TRP A 354 7.11 1.18 -18.06
C TRP A 354 6.32 2.48 -17.92
N ALA A 355 6.27 2.99 -16.69
CA ALA A 355 5.87 4.34 -16.35
C ALA A 355 7.02 5.04 -15.59
N ASP A 356 7.43 6.22 -16.06
CA ASP A 356 8.33 7.08 -15.30
C ASP A 356 7.49 7.82 -14.24
N LEU A 357 7.75 7.56 -12.96
CA LEU A 357 6.91 8.06 -11.86
C LEU A 357 7.38 9.40 -11.30
N THR A 358 8.62 9.77 -11.55
CA THR A 358 9.26 10.98 -11.03
C THR A 358 9.98 11.75 -12.11
N GLY A 359 10.38 12.99 -11.79
CA GLY A 359 11.49 13.65 -12.46
C GLY A 359 12.85 13.15 -11.92
N PRO A 360 13.97 13.74 -12.39
CA PRO A 360 15.30 13.43 -11.87
C PRO A 360 15.49 13.87 -10.41
N GLY A 361 16.50 13.33 -9.74
CA GLY A 361 16.91 13.76 -8.39
C GLY A 361 16.36 12.92 -7.22
N VAL A 362 15.79 11.75 -7.49
CA VAL A 362 15.50 10.76 -6.45
C VAL A 362 16.81 10.12 -5.97
N SER A 363 17.01 10.11 -4.66
CA SER A 363 18.20 9.53 -4.01
C SER A 363 17.95 8.17 -3.37
N ASP A 364 16.69 7.88 -3.02
CA ASP A 364 16.28 6.59 -2.45
C ASP A 364 14.80 6.36 -2.77
N PHE A 365 14.37 5.11 -2.81
CA PHE A 365 12.98 4.75 -3.08
C PHE A 365 12.65 3.37 -2.50
N ASP A 366 11.37 3.09 -2.37
CA ASP A 366 10.91 1.79 -1.86
C ASP A 366 9.54 1.42 -2.40
N LEU A 367 9.25 0.12 -2.43
CA LEU A 367 7.97 -0.45 -2.85
C LEU A 367 7.35 -1.26 -1.71
N ALA A 368 6.01 -1.23 -1.60
CA ALA A 368 5.28 -2.20 -0.77
C ALA A 368 3.83 -2.29 -1.26
N GLY A 369 3.38 -3.47 -1.66
CA GLY A 369 2.14 -3.69 -2.38
C GLY A 369 1.92 -2.68 -3.50
N SER A 370 0.86 -1.87 -3.38
CA SER A 370 0.51 -0.85 -4.38
C SER A 370 1.20 0.50 -4.14
N ARG A 371 2.04 0.63 -3.12
CA ARG A 371 2.69 1.89 -2.75
C ARG A 371 4.06 2.03 -3.39
N VAL A 372 4.44 3.28 -3.60
CA VAL A 372 5.78 3.69 -3.99
C VAL A 372 6.16 4.88 -3.12
N ALA A 373 7.34 4.84 -2.53
CA ALA A 373 7.90 5.97 -1.81
C ALA A 373 9.22 6.40 -2.45
N VAL A 374 9.51 7.71 -2.42
CA VAL A 374 10.77 8.27 -2.93
C VAL A 374 11.29 9.33 -1.99
N VAL A 375 12.61 9.38 -1.83
CA VAL A 375 13.34 10.51 -1.25
C VAL A 375 13.84 11.39 -2.39
N SER A 376 13.35 12.63 -2.46
CA SER A 376 13.77 13.61 -3.46
C SER A 376 14.02 14.96 -2.80
N GLY A 377 15.25 15.48 -2.91
CA GLY A 377 15.64 16.75 -2.29
C GLY A 377 15.42 16.78 -0.77
N GLY A 378 15.57 15.64 -0.09
CA GLY A 378 15.35 15.50 1.35
C GLY A 378 13.87 15.39 1.76
N SER A 379 12.92 15.36 0.82
CA SER A 379 11.50 15.11 1.12
C SER A 379 11.12 13.69 0.76
N VAL A 380 10.35 13.03 1.61
CA VAL A 380 9.71 11.75 1.26
C VAL A 380 8.34 12.01 0.67
N LEU A 381 8.12 11.52 -0.53
CA LEU A 381 6.83 11.49 -1.20
C LEU A 381 6.35 10.05 -1.30
N ILE A 382 5.09 9.80 -0.99
CA ILE A 382 4.48 8.46 -1.08
C ILE A 382 3.23 8.56 -1.97
N LYS A 383 3.02 7.56 -2.80
CA LYS A 383 1.77 7.33 -3.52
C LYS A 383 1.26 5.93 -3.22
N SER A 384 -0.05 5.73 -3.37
CA SER A 384 -0.71 4.44 -3.18
C SER A 384 -1.71 4.18 -4.32
N GLY A 385 -1.85 2.91 -4.72
CA GLY A 385 -2.74 2.48 -5.79
C GLY A 385 -2.05 2.43 -7.17
N PRO A 386 -2.73 2.85 -8.25
CA PRO A 386 -2.21 2.70 -9.60
C PRO A 386 -0.99 3.59 -9.85
N LEU A 387 -0.15 3.22 -10.83
CA LEU A 387 1.11 3.94 -11.13
C LEU A 387 0.91 5.43 -11.48
N ASN A 388 -0.26 5.85 -11.93
CA ASN A 388 -0.60 7.26 -12.21
C ASN A 388 -1.17 8.02 -11.00
N ALA A 389 -1.26 7.40 -9.81
CA ALA A 389 -1.76 8.05 -8.60
C ALA A 389 -0.95 9.31 -8.22
N GLY A 390 -1.58 10.22 -7.49
CA GLY A 390 -0.91 11.43 -6.98
C GLY A 390 0.11 11.13 -5.89
N TRP A 391 1.15 11.98 -5.80
CA TRP A 391 2.13 11.96 -4.73
C TRP A 391 1.65 12.76 -3.51
N ILE A 392 1.91 12.26 -2.32
CA ILE A 392 1.61 12.91 -1.04
C ILE A 392 2.91 13.05 -0.24
N GLY A 393 3.16 14.24 0.31
CA GLY A 393 4.32 14.47 1.18
C GLY A 393 4.14 13.74 2.51
N ALA A 394 5.13 12.93 2.89
CA ALA A 394 5.07 12.09 4.09
C ALA A 394 6.05 12.56 5.18
N TYR A 395 7.30 12.83 4.81
CA TYR A 395 8.40 13.23 5.71
C TYR A 395 9.28 14.31 5.06
N SER A 396 10.10 14.98 5.87
CA SER A 396 11.09 15.96 5.44
C SER A 396 12.45 15.67 6.10
N ASN A 397 13.50 16.32 5.60
CA ASN A 397 14.90 16.12 6.05
C ASN A 397 15.33 14.65 6.05
N SER A 398 14.89 13.89 5.05
CA SER A 398 15.05 12.45 4.95
C SER A 398 16.20 12.07 4.02
N LYS A 399 16.94 11.03 4.38
CA LYS A 399 17.98 10.40 3.54
C LYS A 399 17.63 8.99 3.09
N GLY A 400 16.67 8.34 3.75
CA GLY A 400 16.21 7.01 3.37
C GLY A 400 14.73 6.79 3.67
N VAL A 401 14.11 5.84 2.99
CA VAL A 401 12.68 5.49 3.12
C VAL A 401 12.47 3.98 3.09
N LYS A 402 11.53 3.50 3.90
CA LYS A 402 11.03 2.12 3.86
C LYS A 402 9.51 2.08 4.04
N LEU A 403 8.85 1.11 3.43
CA LEU A 403 7.43 0.84 3.42
C LEU A 403 7.20 -0.60 3.91
N SER A 404 6.09 -0.83 4.59
CA SER A 404 5.69 -2.17 5.06
C SER A 404 4.20 -2.35 5.05
#